data_AF-A0A2M9PEN3-F1
#
_entry.id   AF-A0A2M9PEN3-F1
#
_cell.length_a   1.000
_cell.length_b   1.000
_cell.length_c   1.000
_cell.angle_alpha   90.00
_cell.angle_beta   90.00
_cell.angle_gamma   90.00
#
_symmetry.space_group_name_H-M   'P 1'
#
loop_
_entity.id
_entity.type
_entity.pdbx_description
1 polymer ?
#
loop_
_entity_poly.entity_id
_entity_poly.type
_entity_poly.pdbx_seq_one_letter_code
_entity_poly.pdbx_strand_id
1 'polypeptide(L)'
;MIPVETLTSVVRSYNPRSDSGLIAAAYDYGRRMHSSQKRSSGEPYFSHPVAVAMLLAEQRLDDATIVTALLHDTIEDTGSTYSEISLRFGEEIAQLVDGVTKLTNLQLGSATNAQAENFRKLLMAMSKDLRVLLVKLADRLHNMRTIKHLAVEKQIRKARETMDIFAPLAGRMGMQWMREELEDISFRILNPDARSSIIRRFVTLRSESGDVIPQITEDIGAALAAAGVEASVFGREKKPYSVWRKMEEKKEGFSRLSDIYGFRIVTDSVEDCYVALGAVHRRWMAVPSRFKDYISQPKSNGYRSIHTTVSGRDGKRVEVQIRTQEMHTVAETGVAAHWSYKDGQRFQNPFAVDPFKWLSDVTKRLDDEDDSADFLEHMKLEMFTDQ
;
A
#
# COMPACT_ATOMS: atom_id res chain seq x y z
N MET A 1 -13.09 4.71 19.72
CA MET A 1 -13.55 3.64 18.80
C MET A 1 -14.38 4.32 17.73
N ILE A 2 -14.14 4.00 16.46
CA ILE A 2 -14.83 4.66 15.33
C ILE A 2 -16.29 4.18 15.33
N PRO A 3 -17.29 5.09 15.30
CA PRO A 3 -18.70 4.72 15.25
C PRO A 3 -19.06 3.99 13.94
N VAL A 4 -20.04 3.10 14.00
CA VAL A 4 -20.53 2.35 12.83
C VAL A 4 -21.15 3.29 11.78
N GLU A 5 -21.73 4.40 12.22
CA GLU A 5 -22.31 5.44 11.37
C GLU A 5 -21.22 6.12 10.53
N THR A 6 -20.02 6.30 11.09
CA THR A 6 -18.88 6.85 10.36
C THR A 6 -18.42 5.88 9.27
N LEU A 7 -18.25 4.59 9.61
CA LEU A 7 -17.85 3.57 8.65
C LEU A 7 -18.86 3.45 7.51
N THR A 8 -20.15 3.29 7.85
CA THR A 8 -21.22 3.18 6.85
C THR A 8 -21.35 4.45 6.00
N SER A 9 -21.17 5.64 6.58
CA SER A 9 -21.16 6.90 5.81
C SER A 9 -20.01 6.95 4.80
N VAL A 10 -18.81 6.50 5.17
CA VAL A 10 -17.68 6.43 4.24
C VAL A 10 -17.98 5.44 3.12
N VAL A 11 -18.47 4.25 3.44
CA VAL A 11 -18.84 3.24 2.42
C VAL A 11 -19.89 3.77 1.45
N ARG A 12 -20.95 4.40 1.96
CA ARG A 12 -22.02 4.98 1.14
C ARG A 12 -21.55 6.12 0.24
N SER A 13 -20.50 6.83 0.62
CA SER A 13 -19.97 7.95 -0.18
C SER A 13 -19.42 7.51 -1.53
N TYR A 14 -18.92 6.27 -1.65
CA TYR A 14 -18.42 5.71 -2.90
C TYR A 14 -19.31 4.58 -3.46
N ASN A 15 -20.07 3.90 -2.60
CA ASN A 15 -21.04 2.88 -2.97
C ASN A 15 -22.44 3.22 -2.41
N PRO A 16 -23.24 4.05 -3.11
CA PRO A 16 -24.59 4.40 -2.67
C PRO A 16 -25.55 3.20 -2.55
N ARG A 17 -25.22 2.07 -3.20
CA ARG A 17 -25.98 0.81 -3.14
C ARG A 17 -25.51 -0.11 -2.01
N SER A 18 -24.63 0.36 -1.12
CA SER A 18 -24.11 -0.49 -0.06
C SER A 18 -25.21 -0.94 0.91
N ASP A 19 -25.10 -2.19 1.35
CA ASP A 19 -25.93 -2.72 2.43
C ASP A 19 -25.36 -2.26 3.78
N SER A 20 -25.74 -1.05 4.17
CA SER A 20 -25.38 -0.50 5.48
C SER A 20 -25.94 -1.30 6.64
N GLY A 21 -27.04 -2.04 6.42
CA GLY A 21 -27.63 -2.92 7.42
C GLY A 21 -26.76 -4.14 7.68
N LEU A 22 -26.22 -4.75 6.62
CA LEU A 22 -25.27 -5.86 6.71
C LEU A 22 -23.98 -5.45 7.43
N ILE A 23 -23.41 -4.29 7.07
CA ILE A 23 -22.20 -3.75 7.73
C ILE A 23 -22.47 -3.47 9.22
N ALA A 24 -23.62 -2.89 9.55
CA ALA A 24 -23.99 -2.63 10.93
C ALA A 24 -24.20 -3.92 11.73
N ALA A 25 -24.84 -4.93 11.15
CA ALA A 25 -25.02 -6.24 11.77
C ALA A 25 -23.69 -6.93 12.05
N ALA A 26 -22.73 -6.86 11.11
CA ALA A 26 -21.39 -7.39 11.29
C ALA A 26 -20.62 -6.64 12.38
N TYR A 27 -20.74 -5.30 12.42
CA TYR A 27 -20.14 -4.48 13.46
C TYR A 27 -20.64 -4.87 14.84
N ASP A 28 -21.95 -5.01 15.01
CA ASP A 28 -22.55 -5.42 16.28
C ASP A 28 -22.17 -6.83 16.68
N TYR A 29 -22.13 -7.76 15.74
CA TYR A 29 -21.72 -9.13 15.99
C TYR A 29 -20.26 -9.19 16.45
N GLY A 30 -19.32 -8.60 15.70
CA GLY A 30 -17.91 -8.57 16.08
C GLY A 30 -17.68 -7.90 17.44
N ARG A 31 -18.40 -6.80 17.72
CA ARG A 31 -18.34 -6.12 19.02
C ARG A 31 -18.78 -7.03 20.17
N ARG A 32 -19.83 -7.82 19.98
CA ARG A 32 -20.30 -8.79 20.98
C ARG A 32 -19.30 -9.93 21.18
N MET A 33 -18.75 -10.48 20.10
CA MET A 33 -17.81 -11.60 20.19
C MET A 33 -16.51 -11.22 20.91
N HIS A 34 -16.03 -9.99 20.73
CA HIS A 34 -14.82 -9.48 21.39
C HIS A 34 -15.11 -8.68 22.68
N SER A 35 -16.31 -8.76 23.26
CA SER A 35 -16.72 -7.87 24.36
C SER A 35 -15.88 -8.05 25.64
N SER A 36 -15.36 -9.25 25.89
CA SER A 36 -14.51 -9.57 27.04
C SER A 36 -13.00 -9.41 26.75
N GLN A 37 -12.63 -9.08 25.51
CA GLN A 37 -11.24 -9.06 25.07
C GLN A 37 -10.63 -7.66 25.09
N LYS A 38 -9.37 -7.59 25.51
CA LYS A 38 -8.57 -6.36 25.54
C LYS A 38 -7.27 -6.56 24.77
N ARG A 39 -6.81 -5.51 24.09
CA ARG A 39 -5.48 -5.48 23.46
C ARG A 39 -4.38 -5.35 24.51
N SER A 40 -3.14 -5.61 24.12
CA SER A 40 -1.95 -5.33 24.95
C SER A 40 -1.82 -3.86 25.37
N SER A 41 -2.48 -2.93 24.67
CA SER A 41 -2.57 -1.51 25.05
C SER A 41 -3.60 -1.22 26.16
N GLY A 42 -4.47 -2.19 26.49
CA GLY A 42 -5.59 -2.02 27.44
C GLY A 42 -6.91 -1.58 26.79
N GLU A 43 -6.92 -1.21 25.51
CA GLU A 43 -8.13 -0.85 24.77
C GLU A 43 -9.00 -2.07 24.42
N PRO A 44 -10.32 -1.89 24.20
CA PRO A 44 -11.20 -2.96 23.72
C PRO A 44 -10.67 -3.56 22.41
N TYR A 45 -10.60 -4.89 22.31
CA TYR A 45 -10.03 -5.57 21.15
C TYR A 45 -10.67 -5.16 19.82
N PHE A 46 -12.00 -4.98 19.86
CA PHE A 46 -12.80 -4.62 18.69
C PHE A 46 -12.41 -3.29 18.01
N SER A 47 -11.61 -2.44 18.66
CA SER A 47 -11.07 -1.24 17.99
C SER A 47 -10.23 -1.57 16.75
N HIS A 48 -9.59 -2.75 16.72
CA HIS A 48 -8.76 -3.17 15.61
C HIS A 48 -9.54 -3.62 14.37
N PRO A 49 -10.48 -4.58 14.43
CA PRO A 49 -11.31 -4.95 13.27
C PRO A 49 -11.98 -3.73 12.63
N VAL A 50 -12.45 -2.78 13.45
CA VAL A 50 -13.04 -1.52 12.96
C VAL A 50 -12.01 -0.67 12.22
N ALA A 51 -10.79 -0.52 12.74
CA ALA A 51 -9.75 0.24 12.07
C ALA A 51 -9.29 -0.44 10.76
N VAL A 52 -9.26 -1.77 10.70
CA VAL A 52 -8.97 -2.53 9.47
C VAL A 52 -10.08 -2.31 8.44
N ALA A 53 -11.35 -2.39 8.85
CA ALA A 53 -12.50 -2.11 7.99
C ALA A 53 -12.47 -0.68 7.43
N MET A 54 -12.09 0.31 8.25
CA MET A 54 -11.92 1.69 7.80
C MET A 54 -10.80 1.86 6.77
N LEU A 55 -9.65 1.20 6.97
CA LEU A 55 -8.56 1.22 5.98
C LEU A 55 -9.01 0.69 4.62
N LEU A 56 -9.82 -0.37 4.62
CA LEU A 56 -10.36 -0.96 3.39
C LEU A 56 -11.48 -0.12 2.77
N ALA A 57 -12.28 0.57 3.59
CA ALA A 57 -13.28 1.53 3.13
C ALA A 57 -12.64 2.76 2.46
N GLU A 58 -11.50 3.24 2.97
CA GLU A 58 -10.71 4.30 2.33
C GLU A 58 -10.18 3.88 0.95
N GLN A 59 -9.95 2.57 0.74
CA GLN A 59 -9.61 1.99 -0.56
C GLN A 59 -10.84 1.67 -1.44
N ARG A 60 -12.05 2.06 -1.01
CA ARG A 60 -13.32 1.93 -1.74
C ARG A 60 -13.74 0.50 -2.08
N LEU A 61 -13.40 -0.46 -1.22
CA LEU A 61 -13.73 -1.89 -1.42
C LEU A 61 -15.21 -2.21 -1.16
N ASP A 62 -15.64 -3.38 -1.62
CA ASP A 62 -17.01 -3.89 -1.54
C ASP A 62 -17.45 -4.28 -0.13
N ASP A 63 -18.76 -4.29 0.08
CA ASP A 63 -19.37 -4.56 1.39
C ASP A 63 -18.93 -5.90 1.99
N ALA A 64 -18.78 -6.95 1.17
CA ALA A 64 -18.30 -8.25 1.62
C ALA A 64 -16.89 -8.15 2.23
N THR A 65 -15.97 -7.42 1.59
CA THR A 65 -14.63 -7.17 2.13
C THR A 65 -14.67 -6.39 3.44
N ILE A 66 -15.52 -5.36 3.53
CA ILE A 66 -15.67 -4.55 4.75
C ILE A 66 -16.21 -5.41 5.90
N VAL A 67 -17.21 -6.26 5.63
CA VAL A 67 -17.77 -7.19 6.61
C VAL A 67 -16.73 -8.23 7.01
N THR A 68 -15.99 -8.83 6.07
CA THR A 68 -14.88 -9.75 6.37
C THR A 68 -13.87 -9.10 7.31
N ALA A 69 -13.50 -7.84 7.10
CA ALA A 69 -12.58 -7.11 7.96
C ALA A 69 -13.10 -6.93 9.40
N LEU A 70 -14.39 -6.68 9.57
CA LEU A 70 -15.03 -6.61 10.90
C LEU A 70 -15.06 -7.96 11.61
N LEU A 71 -15.01 -9.06 10.86
CA LEU A 71 -15.18 -10.43 11.37
C LEU A 71 -13.90 -11.27 11.35
N HIS A 72 -12.78 -10.77 10.81
CA HIS A 72 -11.62 -11.60 10.47
C HIS A 72 -10.98 -12.38 11.63
N ASP A 73 -11.00 -11.80 12.83
CA ASP A 73 -10.46 -12.41 14.05
C ASP A 73 -11.53 -13.16 14.88
N THR A 74 -12.80 -13.16 14.43
CA THR A 74 -13.88 -13.75 15.24
C THR A 74 -13.79 -15.28 15.31
N ILE A 75 -13.38 -15.97 14.24
CA ILE A 75 -13.23 -17.44 14.26
C ILE A 75 -12.00 -17.85 15.10
N GLU A 76 -10.92 -17.07 15.05
CA GLU A 76 -9.65 -17.42 15.69
C GLU A 76 -9.67 -17.13 17.19
N ASP A 77 -10.10 -15.94 17.56
CA ASP A 77 -9.96 -15.45 18.93
C ASP A 77 -11.22 -15.65 19.78
N THR A 78 -12.33 -16.09 19.18
CA THR A 78 -13.63 -16.18 19.87
C THR A 78 -14.30 -17.53 19.63
N GLY A 79 -15.50 -17.75 20.20
CA GLY A 79 -16.29 -18.97 19.98
C GLY A 79 -17.09 -19.00 18.67
N SER A 80 -16.86 -18.07 17.76
CA SER A 80 -17.54 -18.02 16.46
C SER A 80 -17.16 -19.22 15.59
N THR A 81 -18.07 -19.67 14.72
CA THR A 81 -17.82 -20.78 13.80
C THR A 81 -18.12 -20.37 12.37
N TYR A 82 -17.48 -21.05 11.41
CA TYR A 82 -17.78 -20.90 9.98
C TYR A 82 -19.28 -20.97 9.69
N SER A 83 -19.94 -22.00 10.23
CA SER A 83 -21.37 -22.24 10.02
C SER A 83 -22.24 -21.10 10.55
N GLU A 84 -21.86 -20.49 11.68
CA GLU A 84 -22.58 -19.34 12.21
C GLU A 84 -22.44 -18.11 11.30
N ILE A 85 -21.22 -17.84 10.82
CA ILE A 85 -20.96 -16.71 9.92
C ILE A 85 -21.68 -16.91 8.58
N SER A 86 -21.62 -18.11 8.01
CA SER A 86 -22.31 -18.46 6.76
C SER A 86 -23.82 -18.27 6.88
N LEU A 87 -24.43 -18.72 7.98
CA LEU A 87 -25.86 -18.56 8.21
C LEU A 87 -26.29 -17.09 8.37
N ARG A 88 -25.47 -16.26 9.02
CA ARG A 88 -25.82 -14.86 9.34
C ARG A 88 -25.48 -13.87 8.21
N PHE A 89 -24.35 -14.07 7.54
CA PHE A 89 -23.76 -13.09 6.62
C PHE A 89 -23.58 -13.64 5.20
N GLY A 90 -23.83 -14.94 4.99
CA GLY A 90 -23.73 -15.60 3.70
C GLY A 90 -22.42 -16.37 3.53
N GLU A 91 -22.47 -17.35 2.62
CA GLU A 91 -21.38 -18.30 2.35
C GLU A 91 -20.11 -17.59 1.84
N GLU A 92 -20.26 -16.58 0.98
CA GLU A 92 -19.12 -15.82 0.44
C GLU A 92 -18.29 -15.17 1.56
N ILE A 93 -18.96 -14.50 2.50
CA ILE A 93 -18.29 -13.83 3.62
C ILE A 93 -17.64 -14.85 4.56
N ALA A 94 -18.30 -15.98 4.80
CA ALA A 94 -17.74 -17.05 5.60
C ALA A 94 -16.45 -17.62 4.99
N GLN A 95 -16.43 -17.84 3.66
CA GLN A 95 -15.24 -18.28 2.93
C GLN A 95 -14.10 -17.27 3.02
N LEU A 96 -14.41 -15.98 2.90
CA LEU A 96 -13.41 -14.91 3.04
C LEU A 96 -12.83 -14.86 4.46
N VAL A 97 -13.67 -14.92 5.49
CA VAL A 97 -13.23 -14.89 6.90
C VAL A 97 -12.37 -16.12 7.22
N ASP A 98 -12.82 -17.32 6.85
CA ASP A 98 -12.04 -18.56 7.02
C ASP A 98 -10.72 -18.53 6.26
N GLY A 99 -10.74 -17.98 5.04
CA GLY A 99 -9.54 -17.67 4.27
C GLY A 99 -8.54 -16.86 5.09
N VAL A 100 -8.97 -15.74 5.69
CA VAL A 100 -8.09 -14.88 6.51
C VAL A 100 -7.61 -15.59 7.77
N THR A 101 -8.48 -16.30 8.49
CA THR A 101 -8.14 -17.01 9.74
C THR A 101 -7.10 -18.11 9.51
N LYS A 102 -7.23 -18.87 8.41
CA LYS A 102 -6.24 -19.91 8.04
C LYS A 102 -4.85 -19.32 7.83
N LEU A 103 -4.75 -18.09 7.31
CA LEU A 103 -3.48 -17.42 7.10
C LEU A 103 -2.80 -17.00 8.40
N THR A 104 -3.56 -16.61 9.41
CA THR A 104 -3.01 -16.17 10.71
C THR A 104 -2.46 -17.36 11.49
N ASN A 105 -3.20 -18.46 11.56
CA ASN A 105 -2.80 -19.68 12.28
C ASN A 105 -1.50 -20.30 11.76
N LEU A 106 -1.21 -20.13 10.47
CA LEU A 106 0.03 -20.63 9.86
C LEU A 106 1.26 -19.86 10.35
N GLN A 107 1.16 -18.58 10.71
CA GLN A 107 2.30 -17.72 11.10
C GLN A 107 3.01 -18.11 12.42
N LEU A 108 2.55 -19.15 13.11
CA LEU A 108 3.03 -19.56 14.45
C LEU A 108 4.18 -20.59 14.44
N GLY A 109 4.59 -21.14 13.28
CA GLY A 109 5.68 -22.13 13.17
C GLY A 109 7.09 -21.51 13.14
N SER A 110 7.97 -21.88 14.08
CA SER A 110 9.28 -21.25 14.33
C SER A 110 10.50 -21.92 13.65
N ALA A 111 10.41 -22.29 12.39
CA ALA A 111 11.56 -22.81 11.61
C ALA A 111 11.57 -22.22 10.19
N THR A 112 12.74 -22.07 9.58
CA THR A 112 12.93 -21.53 8.22
C THR A 112 12.09 -22.25 7.17
N ASN A 113 11.97 -23.59 7.26
CA ASN A 113 11.09 -24.39 6.39
C ASN A 113 9.59 -24.13 6.65
N ALA A 114 9.21 -23.84 7.89
CA ALA A 114 7.82 -23.51 8.21
C ALA A 114 7.43 -22.15 7.60
N GLN A 115 8.35 -21.20 7.52
CA GLN A 115 8.08 -19.88 6.92
C GLN A 115 7.79 -19.98 5.41
N ALA A 116 8.51 -20.83 4.69
CA ALA A 116 8.26 -21.11 3.29
C ALA A 116 6.91 -21.80 3.04
N GLU A 117 6.60 -22.82 3.83
CA GLU A 117 5.32 -23.54 3.72
C GLU A 117 4.13 -22.65 4.09
N ASN A 118 4.29 -21.80 5.11
CA ASN A 118 3.30 -20.80 5.48
C ASN A 118 3.07 -19.78 4.37
N PHE A 119 4.14 -19.39 3.68
CA PHE A 119 4.07 -18.49 2.53
C PHE A 119 3.45 -19.16 1.29
N ARG A 120 3.74 -20.44 1.05
CA ARG A 120 3.08 -21.24 0.00
C ARG A 120 1.57 -21.30 0.21
N LYS A 121 1.15 -21.65 1.44
CA LYS A 121 -0.27 -21.66 1.82
C LYS A 121 -0.90 -20.27 1.77
N LEU A 122 -0.12 -19.22 2.12
CA LEU A 122 -0.53 -17.83 1.97
C LEU A 122 -0.94 -17.55 0.52
N LEU A 123 -0.08 -17.87 -0.43
CA LEU A 123 -0.33 -17.64 -1.86
C LEU A 123 -1.48 -18.51 -2.39
N MET A 124 -1.60 -19.77 -1.97
CA MET A 124 -2.70 -20.65 -2.38
C MET A 124 -4.08 -20.22 -1.88
N ALA A 125 -4.17 -19.63 -0.68
CA ALA A 125 -5.43 -19.08 -0.21
C ALA A 125 -5.78 -17.78 -0.98
N MET A 126 -4.76 -16.98 -1.32
CA MET A 126 -4.93 -15.72 -2.05
C MET A 126 -5.23 -15.91 -3.53
N SER A 127 -4.78 -17.01 -4.15
CA SER A 127 -5.12 -17.35 -5.53
C SER A 127 -6.58 -17.78 -5.70
N LYS A 128 -7.35 -17.92 -4.63
CA LYS A 128 -8.81 -18.14 -4.69
C LYS A 128 -9.59 -16.84 -4.68
N ASP A 129 -9.21 -15.92 -3.78
CA ASP A 129 -9.83 -14.60 -3.70
C ASP A 129 -8.85 -13.55 -3.16
N LEU A 130 -8.60 -12.52 -3.97
CA LEU A 130 -7.68 -11.44 -3.62
C LEU A 130 -8.16 -10.61 -2.41
N ARG A 131 -9.47 -10.55 -2.13
CA ARG A 131 -10.01 -9.80 -0.99
C ARG A 131 -9.43 -10.31 0.33
N VAL A 132 -9.13 -11.61 0.42
CA VAL A 132 -8.43 -12.21 1.57
C VAL A 132 -7.04 -11.58 1.77
N LEU A 133 -6.29 -11.36 0.69
CA LEU A 133 -4.99 -10.67 0.75
C LEU A 133 -5.14 -9.21 1.18
N LEU A 134 -6.11 -8.49 0.61
CA LEU A 134 -6.35 -7.08 0.96
C LEU A 134 -6.67 -6.91 2.45
N VAL A 135 -7.55 -7.77 2.99
CA VAL A 135 -7.85 -7.80 4.43
C VAL A 135 -6.59 -8.10 5.23
N LYS A 136 -5.78 -9.07 4.81
CA LYS A 136 -4.57 -9.43 5.55
C LYS A 136 -3.49 -8.34 5.53
N LEU A 137 -3.35 -7.63 4.43
CA LEU A 137 -2.45 -6.49 4.31
C LEU A 137 -2.90 -5.32 5.21
N ALA A 138 -4.21 -5.03 5.24
CA ALA A 138 -4.78 -4.01 6.12
C ALA A 138 -4.65 -4.38 7.61
N ASP A 139 -4.91 -5.64 7.97
CA ASP A 139 -4.64 -6.20 9.30
C ASP A 139 -3.16 -5.97 9.68
N ARG A 140 -2.23 -6.41 8.82
CA ARG A 140 -0.80 -6.25 9.06
C ARG A 140 -0.41 -4.78 9.24
N LEU A 141 -0.92 -3.89 8.40
CA LEU A 141 -0.66 -2.45 8.52
C LEU A 141 -1.12 -1.89 9.87
N HIS A 142 -2.34 -2.22 10.30
CA HIS A 142 -2.84 -1.77 11.59
C HIS A 142 -2.02 -2.33 12.77
N ASN A 143 -1.62 -3.61 12.68
CA ASN A 143 -0.74 -4.24 13.66
C ASN A 143 0.64 -3.57 13.73
N MET A 144 1.20 -3.16 12.58
CA MET A 144 2.45 -2.40 12.53
C MET A 144 2.27 -0.98 13.11
N ARG A 145 1.14 -0.30 12.86
CA ARG A 145 0.84 1.02 13.46
C ARG A 145 0.76 0.98 14.99
N THR A 146 0.29 -0.14 15.56
CA THR A 146 0.09 -0.34 17.01
C THR A 146 1.18 -1.18 17.70
N ILE A 147 2.25 -1.52 16.97
CA ILE A 147 3.32 -2.43 17.39
C ILE A 147 4.05 -2.07 18.69
N LYS A 148 4.05 -0.77 19.06
CA LYS A 148 4.77 -0.22 20.23
C LYS A 148 4.39 -0.86 21.57
N HIS A 149 3.22 -1.48 21.66
CA HIS A 149 2.70 -2.11 22.88
C HIS A 149 3.14 -3.57 23.06
N LEU A 150 3.83 -4.15 22.08
CA LEU A 150 4.34 -5.52 22.14
C LEU A 150 5.73 -5.57 22.78
N ALA A 151 6.14 -6.73 23.28
CA ALA A 151 7.53 -6.97 23.69
C ALA A 151 8.49 -6.80 22.50
N VAL A 152 9.69 -6.27 22.75
CA VAL A 152 10.69 -5.91 21.71
C VAL A 152 10.98 -7.07 20.76
N GLU A 153 11.12 -8.29 21.27
CA GLU A 153 11.36 -9.49 20.45
C GLU A 153 10.22 -9.74 19.44
N LYS A 154 8.97 -9.57 19.88
CA LYS A 154 7.79 -9.70 19.00
C LYS A 154 7.75 -8.56 17.98
N GLN A 155 8.16 -7.34 18.37
CA GLN A 155 8.24 -6.21 17.45
C GLN A 155 9.24 -6.49 16.33
N ILE A 156 10.46 -6.93 16.67
CA ILE A 156 11.51 -7.24 15.69
C ILE A 156 11.05 -8.35 14.74
N ARG A 157 10.46 -9.42 15.26
CA ARG A 157 9.95 -10.53 14.44
C ARG A 157 8.90 -10.06 13.42
N LYS A 158 7.87 -9.33 13.88
CA LYS A 158 6.82 -8.79 13.01
C LYS A 158 7.36 -7.77 12.02
N ALA A 159 8.35 -6.96 12.39
CA ALA A 159 8.97 -5.99 11.51
C ALA A 159 9.79 -6.66 10.39
N ARG A 160 10.56 -7.71 10.70
CA ARG A 160 11.29 -8.51 9.70
C ARG A 160 10.34 -9.18 8.71
N GLU A 161 9.33 -9.87 9.24
CA GLU A 161 8.29 -10.51 8.41
C GLU A 161 7.58 -9.49 7.50
N THR A 162 7.31 -8.30 8.02
CA THR A 162 6.72 -7.21 7.23
C THR A 162 7.64 -6.76 6.10
N MET A 163 8.96 -6.66 6.33
CA MET A 163 9.91 -6.25 5.28
C MET A 163 10.12 -7.31 4.22
N ASP A 164 10.18 -8.56 4.65
CA ASP A 164 10.50 -9.68 3.78
C ASP A 164 9.32 -10.13 2.93
N ILE A 165 8.09 -9.95 3.45
CA ILE A 165 6.88 -10.56 2.88
C ILE A 165 5.84 -9.50 2.55
N PHE A 166 5.27 -8.84 3.56
CA PHE A 166 4.06 -8.03 3.39
C PHE A 166 4.29 -6.73 2.61
N ALA A 167 5.41 -6.03 2.83
CA ALA A 167 5.71 -4.81 2.10
C ALA A 167 6.00 -5.07 0.60
N PRO A 168 6.84 -6.05 0.22
CA PRO A 168 6.99 -6.45 -1.18
C PRO A 168 5.66 -6.87 -1.81
N LEU A 169 4.82 -7.61 -1.08
CA LEU A 169 3.51 -8.06 -1.56
C LEU A 169 2.57 -6.87 -1.82
N ALA A 170 2.48 -5.91 -0.90
CA ALA A 170 1.74 -4.66 -1.12
C ALA A 170 2.24 -3.90 -2.37
N GLY A 171 3.56 -3.86 -2.59
CA GLY A 171 4.15 -3.23 -3.78
C GLY A 171 3.79 -3.93 -5.09
N ARG A 172 3.75 -5.27 -5.09
CA ARG A 172 3.30 -6.11 -6.21
C ARG A 172 1.83 -5.92 -6.52
N MET A 173 1.03 -5.73 -5.48
CA MET A 173 -0.38 -5.31 -5.57
C MET A 173 -0.54 -3.83 -5.98
N GLY A 174 0.54 -3.12 -6.31
CA GLY A 174 0.46 -1.70 -6.67
C GLY A 174 0.06 -0.78 -5.52
N MET A 175 -0.10 -1.29 -4.29
CA MET A 175 -0.44 -0.53 -3.09
C MET A 175 0.83 0.13 -2.52
N GLN A 176 1.39 1.06 -3.28
CA GLN A 176 2.69 1.68 -2.96
C GLN A 176 2.69 2.46 -1.65
N TRP A 177 1.61 3.19 -1.34
CA TRP A 177 1.50 3.92 -0.07
C TRP A 177 1.60 2.96 1.13
N MET A 178 0.92 1.80 1.04
CA MET A 178 0.90 0.81 2.11
C MET A 178 2.26 0.15 2.25
N ARG A 179 2.90 -0.19 1.12
CA ARG A 179 4.28 -0.66 1.11
C ARG A 179 5.21 0.33 1.80
N GLU A 180 5.19 1.59 1.38
CA GLU A 180 6.05 2.65 1.91
C GLU A 180 5.85 2.87 3.41
N GLU A 181 4.61 2.76 3.90
CA GLU A 181 4.30 2.88 5.32
C GLU A 181 4.75 1.66 6.13
N LEU A 182 4.47 0.44 5.64
CA LEU A 182 4.97 -0.80 6.24
C LEU A 182 6.51 -0.75 6.35
N GLU A 183 7.17 -0.35 5.26
CA GLU A 183 8.61 -0.10 5.16
C GLU A 183 9.13 0.87 6.23
N ASP A 184 8.56 2.07 6.35
CA ASP A 184 9.03 3.04 7.33
C ASP A 184 8.80 2.60 8.79
N ILE A 185 7.66 1.95 9.08
CA ILE A 185 7.38 1.45 10.43
C ILE A 185 8.35 0.33 10.81
N SER A 186 8.60 -0.63 9.92
CA SER A 186 9.60 -1.68 10.21
C SER A 186 11.00 -1.12 10.30
N PHE A 187 11.37 -0.15 9.46
CA PHE A 187 12.67 0.50 9.51
C PHE A 187 12.92 1.14 10.88
N ARG A 188 11.91 1.78 11.47
CA ARG A 188 11.98 2.34 12.82
C ARG A 188 12.32 1.31 13.89
N ILE A 189 11.91 0.05 13.72
CA ILE A 189 12.12 -1.02 14.69
C ILE A 189 13.44 -1.73 14.43
N LEU A 190 13.75 -2.02 13.16
CA LEU A 190 14.91 -2.81 12.78
C LEU A 190 16.20 -2.01 12.80
N ASN A 191 16.15 -0.72 12.48
CA ASN A 191 17.33 0.16 12.45
C ASN A 191 16.96 1.59 12.90
N PRO A 192 16.68 1.78 14.21
CA PRO A 192 16.25 3.07 14.75
C PRO A 192 17.30 4.17 14.61
N ASP A 193 18.59 3.84 14.70
CA ASP A 193 19.69 4.80 14.63
C ASP A 193 19.84 5.38 13.21
N ALA A 194 19.84 4.52 12.19
CA ALA A 194 19.87 4.97 10.80
C ALA A 194 18.66 5.84 10.47
N ARG A 195 17.46 5.44 10.91
CA ARG A 195 16.24 6.23 10.71
C ARG A 195 16.33 7.60 11.39
N SER A 196 16.83 7.64 12.62
CA SER A 196 16.99 8.89 13.38
C SER A 196 18.04 9.81 12.76
N SER A 197 19.09 9.25 12.17
CA SER A 197 20.08 10.01 11.40
C SER A 197 19.46 10.67 10.16
N ILE A 198 18.70 9.89 9.38
CA ILE A 198 18.01 10.40 8.19
C ILE A 198 17.00 11.48 8.54
N ILE A 199 16.19 11.27 9.57
CA ILE A 199 15.20 12.27 10.01
C ILE A 199 15.87 13.57 10.43
N ARG A 200 16.96 13.50 11.21
CA ARG A 200 17.72 14.71 11.58
C ARG A 200 18.20 15.46 10.34
N ARG A 201 18.73 14.73 9.36
CA ARG A 201 19.21 15.31 8.12
C ARG A 201 18.08 15.87 7.24
N PHE A 202 16.90 15.26 7.25
CA PHE A 202 15.69 15.82 6.62
C PHE A 202 15.33 17.18 7.24
N VAL A 203 15.31 17.27 8.57
CA VAL A 203 15.01 18.52 9.28
C VAL A 203 16.02 19.61 8.92
N THR A 204 17.31 19.30 8.93
CA THR A 204 18.36 20.24 8.53
C THR A 204 18.19 20.71 7.09
N LEU A 205 18.04 19.79 6.14
CA LEU A 205 17.88 20.15 4.72
C LEU A 205 16.59 20.93 4.47
N ARG A 206 15.50 20.64 5.19
CA ARG A 206 14.27 21.42 5.12
C ARG A 206 14.48 22.85 5.61
N SER A 207 15.20 23.05 6.72
CA SER A 207 15.53 24.40 7.20
C SER A 207 16.46 25.18 6.26
N GLU A 208 17.43 24.50 5.64
CA GLU A 208 18.34 25.11 4.66
C GLU A 208 17.63 25.45 3.34
N SER A 209 16.60 24.69 2.98
CA SER A 209 15.88 24.85 1.72
C SER A 209 14.80 25.92 1.77
N GLY A 210 14.36 26.36 2.95
CA GLY A 210 13.39 27.45 3.10
C GLY A 210 12.19 27.36 2.15
N ASP A 211 11.95 28.45 1.39
CA ASP A 211 10.83 28.58 0.44
C ASP A 211 11.10 28.01 -0.95
N VAL A 212 12.19 27.25 -1.15
CA VAL A 212 12.54 26.68 -2.47
C VAL A 212 11.46 25.74 -3.00
N ILE A 213 10.76 25.00 -2.12
CA ILE A 213 9.72 24.05 -2.55
C ILE A 213 8.47 24.77 -3.06
N PRO A 214 7.88 25.74 -2.32
CA PRO A 214 6.82 26.60 -2.85
C PRO A 214 7.22 27.27 -4.17
N GLN A 215 8.44 27.82 -4.25
CA GLN A 215 8.91 28.53 -5.44
C GLN A 215 9.01 27.61 -6.67
N ILE A 216 9.55 26.40 -6.51
CA ILE A 216 9.58 25.41 -7.60
C ILE A 216 8.16 24.99 -8.00
N THR A 217 7.25 24.83 -7.03
CA THR A 217 5.85 24.49 -7.32
C THR A 217 5.18 25.57 -8.16
N GLU A 218 5.40 26.84 -7.79
CA GLU A 218 4.87 28.01 -8.48
C GLU A 218 5.49 28.19 -9.87
N ASP A 219 6.81 28.02 -9.99
CA ASP A 219 7.51 28.01 -11.28
C ASP A 219 6.98 26.91 -12.22
N ILE A 220 6.73 25.70 -11.70
CA ILE A 220 6.16 24.60 -12.49
C ILE A 220 4.74 24.98 -12.91
N GLY A 221 3.91 25.48 -12.00
CA GLY A 221 2.56 25.95 -12.30
C GLY A 221 2.53 27.02 -13.39
N ALA A 222 3.41 28.02 -13.30
CA ALA A 222 3.52 29.07 -14.32
C ALA A 222 3.96 28.53 -15.69
N ALA A 223 4.90 27.58 -15.72
CA ALA A 223 5.34 26.94 -16.95
C ALA A 223 4.22 26.12 -17.62
N LEU A 224 3.39 25.43 -16.83
CA LEU A 224 2.24 24.66 -17.31
C LEU A 224 1.14 25.59 -17.83
N ALA A 225 0.81 26.65 -17.09
CA ALA A 225 -0.18 27.64 -17.50
C ALA A 225 0.21 28.33 -18.82
N ALA A 226 1.49 28.70 -18.99
CA ALA A 226 2.00 29.28 -20.24
C ALA A 226 1.94 28.30 -21.43
N ALA A 227 1.92 26.99 -21.15
CA ALA A 227 1.75 25.96 -22.16
C ALA A 227 0.28 25.57 -22.39
N GLY A 228 -0.68 26.19 -21.68
CA GLY A 228 -2.10 25.90 -21.80
C GLY A 228 -2.54 24.57 -21.16
N VAL A 229 -1.75 24.03 -20.22
CA VAL A 229 -2.05 22.76 -19.53
C VAL A 229 -2.67 23.04 -18.17
N GLU A 230 -3.91 22.59 -17.97
CA GLU A 230 -4.54 22.57 -16.65
C GLU A 230 -4.03 21.35 -15.87
N ALA A 231 -3.36 21.59 -14.74
CA ALA A 231 -2.75 20.53 -13.96
C ALA A 231 -2.57 20.92 -12.49
N SER A 232 -2.63 19.91 -11.63
CA SER A 232 -2.33 20.05 -10.19
C SER A 232 -0.88 19.66 -9.91
N VAL A 233 -0.13 20.56 -9.26
CA VAL A 233 1.28 20.34 -8.90
C VAL A 233 1.40 20.13 -7.39
N PHE A 234 2.03 19.03 -6.98
CA PHE A 234 2.22 18.66 -5.59
C PHE A 234 3.70 18.44 -5.28
N GLY A 235 4.19 19.03 -4.19
CA GLY A 235 5.45 18.64 -3.57
C GLY A 235 5.28 17.31 -2.82
N ARG A 236 6.13 16.32 -3.11
CA ARG A 236 6.13 15.01 -2.46
C ARG A 236 7.44 14.81 -1.69
N GLU A 237 7.30 14.57 -0.39
CA GLU A 237 8.40 14.10 0.46
C GLU A 237 8.62 12.60 0.29
N LYS A 238 9.87 12.21 0.06
CA LYS A 238 10.30 10.81 0.03
C LYS A 238 10.31 10.26 1.45
N LYS A 239 9.93 8.99 1.63
CA LYS A 239 9.95 8.34 2.95
C LYS A 239 11.39 8.04 3.40
N PRO A 240 11.70 8.10 4.71
CA PRO A 240 13.05 7.89 5.23
C PRO A 240 13.68 6.57 4.78
N TYR A 241 12.91 5.48 4.79
CA TYR A 241 13.41 4.17 4.39
C TYR A 241 13.81 4.12 2.90
N SER A 242 13.03 4.73 2.00
CA SER A 242 13.37 4.76 0.57
C SER A 242 14.65 5.56 0.30
N VAL A 243 14.92 6.59 1.11
CA VAL A 243 16.19 7.33 1.05
C VAL A 243 17.33 6.47 1.59
N TRP A 244 17.15 5.86 2.75
CA TRP A 244 18.14 4.96 3.35
C TRP A 244 18.57 3.86 2.37
N ARG A 245 17.60 3.17 1.77
CA ARG A 245 17.86 2.07 0.83
C ARG A 245 18.68 2.55 -0.37
N LYS A 246 18.33 3.71 -0.95
CA LYS A 246 19.11 4.31 -2.05
C LYS A 246 20.54 4.66 -1.64
N MET A 247 20.74 5.12 -0.41
CA MET A 247 22.08 5.42 0.12
C MET A 247 22.92 4.14 0.27
N GLU A 248 22.33 3.08 0.84
CA GLU A 248 22.98 1.77 1.00
C GLU A 248 23.38 1.17 -0.36
N GLU A 249 22.45 1.15 -1.33
CA GLU A 249 22.67 0.57 -2.65
C GLU A 249 23.74 1.32 -3.47
N LYS A 250 23.70 2.65 -3.45
CA LYS A 250 24.56 3.49 -4.29
C LYS A 250 25.86 3.92 -3.62
N LYS A 251 25.98 3.73 -2.30
CA LYS A 251 27.08 4.23 -1.47
C LYS A 251 27.32 5.74 -1.67
N GLU A 252 26.30 6.49 -2.08
CA GLU A 252 26.36 7.93 -2.34
C GLU A 252 25.95 8.72 -1.09
N GLY A 253 26.63 9.85 -0.85
CA GLY A 253 26.35 10.73 0.27
C GLY A 253 25.05 11.50 0.12
N PHE A 254 24.26 11.55 1.19
CA PHE A 254 22.97 12.24 1.27
C PHE A 254 23.15 13.74 1.55
N SER A 255 23.08 14.54 0.49
CA SER A 255 23.41 15.97 0.55
C SER A 255 22.52 16.89 -0.29
N ARG A 256 21.68 16.36 -1.16
CA ARG A 256 20.93 17.17 -2.13
C ARG A 256 19.44 17.22 -1.82
N LEU A 257 18.82 18.35 -2.14
CA LEU A 257 17.37 18.52 -2.05
C LEU A 257 16.59 17.47 -2.87
N SER A 258 17.12 17.08 -4.04
CA SER A 258 16.56 16.04 -4.91
C SER A 258 16.38 14.69 -4.24
N ASP A 259 17.13 14.43 -3.16
CA ASP A 259 17.10 13.15 -2.45
C ASP A 259 15.93 13.08 -1.47
N ILE A 260 15.35 14.23 -1.10
CA ILE A 260 14.22 14.36 -0.17
C ILE A 260 12.92 14.67 -0.89
N TYR A 261 12.97 15.60 -1.84
CA TYR A 261 11.77 16.12 -2.50
C TYR A 261 11.70 15.68 -3.95
N GLY A 262 10.50 15.30 -4.37
CA GLY A 262 10.09 15.21 -5.76
C GLY A 262 8.82 16.01 -5.98
N PHE A 263 8.48 16.26 -7.23
CA PHE A 263 7.26 16.96 -7.61
C PHE A 263 6.39 16.03 -8.44
N ARG A 264 5.08 16.17 -8.28
CA ARG A 264 4.09 15.40 -9.00
C ARG A 264 3.15 16.36 -9.71
N ILE A 265 3.02 16.18 -11.01
CA ILE A 265 2.10 16.89 -11.88
C ILE A 265 1.00 15.91 -12.24
N VAL A 266 -0.24 16.26 -11.94
CA VAL A 266 -1.44 15.49 -12.30
C VAL A 266 -2.23 16.25 -13.34
N THR A 267 -2.41 15.66 -14.51
CA THR A 267 -3.13 16.23 -15.66
C THR A 267 -4.44 15.48 -15.93
N ASP A 268 -5.26 16.00 -16.82
CA ASP A 268 -6.52 15.33 -17.21
C ASP A 268 -6.31 14.29 -18.32
N SER A 269 -5.49 14.61 -19.34
CA SER A 269 -5.23 13.71 -20.47
C SER A 269 -3.77 13.24 -20.57
N VAL A 270 -3.55 12.20 -21.38
CA VAL A 270 -2.21 11.68 -21.67
C VAL A 270 -1.42 12.65 -22.54
N GLU A 271 -2.10 13.31 -23.47
CA GLU A 271 -1.57 14.37 -24.30
C GLU A 271 -1.01 15.50 -23.43
N ASP A 272 -1.76 15.93 -22.41
CA ASP A 272 -1.33 16.94 -21.46
C ASP A 272 -0.10 16.50 -20.65
N CYS A 273 0.08 15.19 -20.37
CA CYS A 273 1.30 14.71 -19.72
C CYS A 273 2.55 15.00 -20.57
N TYR A 274 2.47 14.82 -21.88
CA TYR A 274 3.58 15.08 -22.80
C TYR A 274 3.77 16.58 -23.06
N VAL A 275 2.70 17.38 -23.12
CA VAL A 275 2.80 18.84 -23.19
C VAL A 275 3.44 19.40 -21.91
N ALA A 276 3.03 18.90 -20.75
CA ALA A 276 3.61 19.25 -19.44
C ALA A 276 5.11 18.88 -19.37
N LEU A 277 5.50 17.69 -19.86
CA LEU A 277 6.90 17.30 -19.98
C LEU A 277 7.70 18.32 -20.80
N GLY A 278 7.17 18.72 -21.96
CA GLY A 278 7.80 19.71 -22.82
C GLY A 278 7.88 21.10 -22.19
N ALA A 279 6.89 21.50 -21.39
CA ALA A 279 6.92 22.76 -20.63
C ALA A 279 8.04 22.74 -19.57
N VAL A 280 8.14 21.63 -18.82
CA VAL A 280 9.19 21.43 -17.80
C VAL A 280 10.59 21.43 -18.44
N HIS A 281 10.79 20.74 -19.56
CA HIS A 281 12.10 20.68 -20.25
C HIS A 281 12.51 21.99 -20.94
N ARG A 282 11.55 22.87 -21.28
CA ARG A 282 11.85 24.22 -21.78
C ARG A 282 12.31 25.15 -20.67
N ARG A 283 11.76 25.01 -19.46
CA ARG A 283 12.11 25.84 -18.31
C ARG A 283 13.40 25.37 -17.61
N TRP A 284 13.64 24.06 -17.57
CA TRP A 284 14.78 23.43 -16.90
C TRP A 284 15.45 22.38 -17.79
N MET A 285 16.78 22.28 -17.72
CA MET A 285 17.51 21.30 -18.53
C MET A 285 17.29 19.88 -18.01
N ALA A 286 16.87 18.97 -18.89
CA ALA A 286 16.75 17.56 -18.58
C ALA A 286 18.13 16.94 -18.30
N VAL A 287 18.23 16.13 -17.24
CA VAL A 287 19.44 15.39 -16.90
C VAL A 287 19.50 14.12 -17.76
N PRO A 288 20.57 13.89 -18.54
CA PRO A 288 20.72 12.68 -19.35
C PRO A 288 20.58 11.41 -18.52
N SER A 289 20.02 10.36 -19.13
CA SER A 289 19.81 9.03 -18.53
C SER A 289 18.90 9.01 -17.28
N ARG A 290 18.21 10.13 -16.97
CA ARG A 290 17.26 10.25 -15.86
C ARG A 290 15.85 10.57 -16.35
N PHE A 291 15.52 10.04 -17.52
CA PHE A 291 14.18 10.07 -18.11
C PHE A 291 13.68 8.63 -18.25
N LYS A 292 12.44 8.39 -17.84
CA LYS A 292 11.75 7.12 -18.02
C LYS A 292 10.29 7.39 -18.37
N ASP A 293 9.82 6.80 -19.45
CA ASP A 293 8.42 6.90 -19.86
C ASP A 293 7.68 5.61 -19.50
N TYR A 294 7.05 5.59 -18.31
CA TYR A 294 6.21 4.48 -17.91
C TYR A 294 4.76 4.60 -18.43
N ILE A 295 4.41 5.66 -19.17
CA ILE A 295 3.12 5.72 -19.85
C ILE A 295 3.16 4.80 -21.07
N SER A 296 4.22 4.90 -21.88
CA SER A 296 4.44 4.02 -23.03
C SER A 296 4.91 2.62 -22.64
N GLN A 297 5.74 2.50 -21.60
CA GLN A 297 6.22 1.21 -21.07
C GLN A 297 5.78 1.01 -19.61
N PRO A 298 4.51 0.63 -19.36
CA PRO A 298 3.99 0.44 -18.01
C PRO A 298 4.77 -0.63 -17.23
N LYS A 299 4.87 -0.46 -15.91
CA LYS A 299 5.37 -1.53 -15.05
C LYS A 299 4.39 -2.70 -14.97
N SER A 300 4.86 -3.85 -14.51
CA SER A 300 4.05 -5.08 -14.35
C SER A 300 2.82 -4.89 -13.46
N ASN A 301 2.89 -3.99 -12.46
CA ASN A 301 1.81 -3.69 -11.52
C ASN A 301 0.83 -2.62 -12.04
N GLY A 302 0.89 -2.25 -13.32
CA GLY A 302 0.02 -1.24 -13.92
C GLY A 302 0.46 0.21 -13.68
N TYR A 303 1.58 0.43 -12.99
CA TYR A 303 2.09 1.77 -12.74
C TYR A 303 2.46 2.49 -14.05
N ARG A 304 1.91 3.70 -14.22
CA ARG A 304 2.13 4.61 -15.35
C ARG A 304 2.44 6.01 -14.86
N SER A 305 3.52 6.59 -15.37
CA SER A 305 3.97 7.96 -15.08
C SER A 305 5.20 8.28 -15.94
N ILE A 306 5.34 9.52 -16.37
CA ILE A 306 6.61 10.02 -16.91
C ILE A 306 7.48 10.46 -15.75
N HIS A 307 8.70 9.93 -15.68
CA HIS A 307 9.70 10.34 -14.69
C HIS A 307 10.80 11.12 -15.40
N THR A 308 11.09 12.32 -14.93
CA THR A 308 12.21 13.10 -15.42
C THR A 308 12.94 13.79 -14.28
N THR A 309 14.27 13.80 -14.34
CA THR A 309 15.07 14.67 -13.47
C THR A 309 15.52 15.88 -14.28
N VAL A 310 15.25 17.07 -13.77
CA VAL A 310 15.65 18.33 -14.39
C VAL A 310 16.58 19.12 -13.47
N SER A 311 17.37 20.02 -14.04
CA SER A 311 18.29 20.90 -13.32
C SER A 311 18.02 22.36 -13.65
N GLY A 312 17.93 23.18 -12.60
CA GLY A 312 17.89 24.64 -12.73
C GLY A 312 19.25 25.29 -12.88
N ARG A 313 19.23 26.60 -13.14
CA ARG A 313 20.42 27.45 -13.29
C ARG A 313 21.30 27.44 -12.04
N ASP A 314 20.69 27.24 -10.87
CA ASP A 314 21.39 27.14 -9.58
C ASP A 314 22.02 25.75 -9.34
N GLY A 315 22.03 24.87 -10.34
CA GLY A 315 22.59 23.51 -10.26
C GLY A 315 21.76 22.52 -9.41
N LYS A 316 20.66 22.98 -8.81
CA LYS A 316 19.72 22.15 -8.04
C LYS A 316 18.97 21.22 -8.98
N ARG A 317 19.01 19.92 -8.68
CA ARG A 317 18.26 18.88 -9.39
C ARG A 317 16.91 18.66 -8.75
N VAL A 318 15.93 18.34 -9.57
CA VAL A 318 14.56 18.08 -9.15
C VAL A 318 14.02 16.88 -9.92
N GLU A 319 13.40 15.94 -9.21
CA GLU A 319 12.69 14.82 -9.82
C GLU A 319 11.22 15.18 -9.99
N VAL A 320 10.70 15.06 -11.20
CA VAL A 320 9.31 15.38 -11.57
C VAL A 320 8.64 14.11 -12.10
N GLN A 321 7.44 13.83 -11.59
CA GLN A 321 6.57 12.75 -12.02
C GLN A 321 5.32 13.36 -12.66
N ILE A 322 4.96 12.93 -13.88
CA ILE A 322 3.82 13.47 -14.62
C ILE A 322 2.90 12.31 -15.00
N ARG A 323 1.63 12.41 -14.64
CA ARG A 323 0.64 11.35 -14.90
C ARG A 323 -0.78 11.92 -14.91
N THR A 324 -1.73 11.18 -15.48
CA THR A 324 -3.14 11.58 -15.44
C THR A 324 -3.77 11.32 -14.08
N GLN A 325 -4.96 11.87 -13.84
CA GLN A 325 -5.75 11.57 -12.64
C GLN A 325 -6.07 10.07 -12.50
N GLU A 326 -6.37 9.38 -13.60
CA GLU A 326 -6.64 7.93 -13.59
C GLU A 326 -5.40 7.11 -13.26
N MET A 327 -4.25 7.47 -13.86
CA MET A 327 -2.95 6.85 -13.55
C MET A 327 -2.54 7.13 -12.10
N HIS A 328 -2.86 8.33 -11.58
CA HIS A 328 -2.64 8.67 -10.19
C HIS A 328 -3.45 7.75 -9.29
N THR A 329 -4.75 7.55 -9.55
CA THR A 329 -5.58 6.64 -8.77
C THR A 329 -5.00 5.23 -8.77
N VAL A 330 -4.64 4.66 -9.92
CA VAL A 330 -4.02 3.31 -9.97
C VAL A 330 -2.71 3.25 -9.18
N ALA A 331 -1.87 4.29 -9.27
CA ALA A 331 -0.59 4.30 -8.57
C ALA A 331 -0.72 4.46 -7.05
N GLU A 332 -1.81 5.03 -6.56
CA GLU A 332 -2.09 5.11 -5.13
C GLU A 332 -2.88 3.87 -4.66
N THR A 333 -4.02 3.55 -5.27
CA THR A 333 -4.89 2.46 -4.76
C THR A 333 -4.47 1.06 -5.23
N GLY A 334 -3.59 0.94 -6.21
CA GLY A 334 -3.13 -0.35 -6.74
C GLY A 334 -4.30 -1.21 -7.22
N VAL A 335 -4.28 -2.50 -6.85
CA VAL A 335 -5.36 -3.43 -7.20
C VAL A 335 -6.71 -3.06 -6.63
N ALA A 336 -6.77 -2.33 -5.52
CA ALA A 336 -8.05 -1.92 -4.97
C ALA A 336 -8.88 -1.10 -5.99
N ALA A 337 -8.23 -0.51 -7.01
CA ALA A 337 -8.92 0.11 -8.15
C ALA A 337 -9.81 -0.87 -8.94
N HIS A 338 -9.46 -2.15 -9.06
CA HIS A 338 -10.28 -3.18 -9.74
C HIS A 338 -11.56 -3.54 -8.98
N TRP A 339 -11.51 -3.48 -7.66
CA TRP A 339 -12.65 -3.73 -6.78
C TRP A 339 -13.31 -2.44 -6.29
N SER A 340 -12.86 -1.29 -6.80
CA SER A 340 -13.37 0.01 -6.40
C SER A 340 -14.76 0.25 -6.96
N TYR A 341 -15.67 0.69 -6.11
CA TYR A 341 -16.99 1.14 -6.53
C TYR A 341 -16.97 2.66 -6.77
N LYS A 342 -17.61 3.07 -7.87
CA LYS A 342 -17.94 4.46 -8.15
C LYS A 342 -19.41 4.52 -8.56
N ASP A 343 -20.19 5.33 -7.84
CA ASP A 343 -21.63 5.53 -8.08
C ASP A 343 -22.46 4.22 -8.08
N GLY A 344 -22.05 3.24 -7.28
CA GLY A 344 -22.78 1.98 -7.11
C GLY A 344 -22.61 0.97 -8.25
N GLN A 345 -21.66 1.20 -9.16
CA GLN A 345 -21.21 0.23 -10.15
C GLN A 345 -19.73 -0.12 -9.91
N ARG A 346 -19.34 -1.34 -10.29
CA ARG A 346 -17.92 -1.74 -10.31
C ARG A 346 -17.22 -0.89 -11.36
N PHE A 347 -16.26 -0.07 -10.93
CA PHE A 347 -15.46 0.72 -11.85
C PHE A 347 -14.30 -0.12 -12.35
N GLN A 348 -14.33 -0.51 -13.62
CA GLN A 348 -13.18 -1.14 -14.27
C GLN A 348 -12.24 -0.04 -14.76
N ASN A 349 -11.16 0.19 -14.00
CA ASN A 349 -10.09 1.06 -14.48
C ASN A 349 -9.30 0.37 -15.61
N PRO A 350 -9.18 0.96 -16.82
CA PRO A 350 -8.51 0.33 -17.96
C PRO A 350 -7.03 0.01 -17.71
N PHE A 351 -6.40 0.70 -16.76
CA PHE A 351 -4.98 0.58 -16.44
C PHE A 351 -4.70 -0.32 -15.24
N ALA A 352 -5.73 -0.73 -14.50
CA ALA A 352 -5.53 -1.64 -13.40
C ALA A 352 -5.13 -3.01 -13.96
N VAL A 353 -4.01 -3.55 -13.48
CA VAL A 353 -3.55 -4.89 -13.85
C VAL A 353 -4.17 -5.89 -12.89
N ASP A 354 -4.73 -6.97 -13.43
CA ASP A 354 -5.25 -8.06 -12.62
C ASP A 354 -4.07 -8.84 -12.03
N PRO A 355 -3.78 -8.72 -10.72
CA PRO A 355 -2.68 -9.43 -10.09
C PRO A 355 -3.03 -10.89 -9.84
N PHE A 356 -4.30 -11.28 -10.01
CA PHE A 356 -4.71 -12.67 -9.98
C PHE A 356 -3.97 -13.49 -11.02
N LYS A 357 -3.63 -12.90 -12.18
CA LYS A 357 -2.84 -13.58 -13.21
C LYS A 357 -1.43 -13.92 -12.70
N TRP A 358 -0.74 -12.96 -12.09
CA TRP A 358 0.58 -13.21 -11.50
C TRP A 358 0.50 -14.22 -10.35
N LEU A 359 -0.44 -14.05 -9.42
CA LEU A 359 -0.64 -14.99 -8.32
C LEU A 359 -0.94 -16.40 -8.84
N SER A 360 -1.80 -16.52 -9.85
CA SER A 360 -2.15 -17.79 -10.49
C SER A 360 -0.94 -18.44 -11.15
N ASP A 361 -0.16 -17.67 -11.91
CA ASP A 361 1.05 -18.16 -12.59
C ASP A 361 2.10 -18.63 -11.58
N VAL A 362 2.28 -17.90 -10.48
CA VAL A 362 3.14 -18.32 -9.36
C VAL A 362 2.61 -19.59 -8.72
N THR A 363 1.30 -19.67 -8.42
CA THR A 363 0.70 -20.87 -7.81
C THR A 363 0.72 -22.11 -8.71
N LYS A 364 0.73 -21.94 -10.04
CA LYS A 364 0.87 -23.06 -10.97
C LYS A 364 2.29 -23.62 -11.00
N ARG A 365 3.32 -22.75 -11.04
CA ARG A 365 4.72 -23.19 -10.95
C ARG A 365 5.01 -23.87 -9.60
N LEU A 366 4.32 -23.42 -8.56
CA LEU A 366 4.35 -23.97 -7.22
C LEU A 366 3.92 -25.44 -7.13
N ASP A 367 2.97 -25.90 -7.95
CA ASP A 367 2.52 -27.29 -7.95
C ASP A 367 3.57 -28.26 -8.53
N ASP A 368 4.61 -27.74 -9.21
CA ASP A 368 5.64 -28.54 -9.90
C ASP A 368 6.99 -28.65 -9.14
N GLU A 369 7.22 -27.90 -8.06
CA GLU A 369 8.50 -27.89 -7.30
C GLU A 369 8.37 -28.46 -5.86
N ASP A 370 9.25 -29.44 -5.54
CA ASP A 370 9.26 -30.20 -4.27
C ASP A 370 10.11 -29.57 -3.14
N ASP A 371 10.97 -28.57 -3.42
CA ASP A 371 11.90 -28.01 -2.41
C ASP A 371 11.49 -26.62 -1.90
N SER A 372 11.02 -26.57 -0.65
CA SER A 372 10.40 -25.39 -0.03
C SER A 372 11.36 -24.24 0.32
N ALA A 373 12.66 -24.49 0.53
CA ALA A 373 13.59 -23.46 0.98
C ALA A 373 14.06 -22.54 -0.16
N ASP A 374 14.46 -23.13 -1.28
CA ASP A 374 14.85 -22.39 -2.50
C ASP A 374 13.66 -21.60 -3.06
N PHE A 375 12.44 -22.14 -2.91
CA PHE A 375 11.20 -21.47 -3.27
C PHE A 375 11.05 -20.08 -2.64
N LEU A 376 11.30 -19.94 -1.33
CA LEU A 376 11.10 -18.65 -0.65
C LEU A 376 12.14 -17.61 -1.10
N GLU A 377 13.37 -18.02 -1.41
CA GLU A 377 14.37 -17.12 -1.98
C GLU A 377 14.03 -16.71 -3.42
N HIS A 378 13.65 -17.67 -4.27
CA HIS A 378 13.20 -17.40 -5.64
C HIS A 378 11.98 -16.47 -5.66
N MET A 379 11.02 -16.70 -4.79
CA MET A 379 9.85 -15.85 -4.63
C MET A 379 10.20 -14.45 -4.14
N LYS A 380 11.08 -14.33 -3.15
CA LYS A 380 11.58 -13.02 -2.72
C LYS A 380 12.17 -12.29 -3.93
N LEU A 381 13.08 -12.92 -4.67
CA LEU A 381 13.67 -12.32 -5.88
C LEU A 381 12.61 -11.91 -6.93
N GLU A 382 11.61 -12.75 -7.17
CA GLU A 382 10.47 -12.40 -8.02
C GLU A 382 9.60 -11.29 -7.42
N MET A 383 9.52 -11.10 -6.11
CA MET A 383 8.78 -9.98 -5.50
C MET A 383 9.56 -8.66 -5.59
N PHE A 384 10.89 -8.71 -5.58
CA PHE A 384 11.80 -7.55 -5.62
C PHE A 384 12.09 -7.02 -7.04
N THR A 385 11.75 -7.76 -8.10
CA THR A 385 12.15 -7.44 -9.50
C THR A 385 11.58 -6.14 -10.09
N ASP A 386 10.53 -5.55 -9.49
CA ASP A 386 9.91 -4.29 -9.96
C ASP A 386 10.30 -3.03 -9.15
N GLN A 387 11.27 -3.18 -8.24
CA GLN A 387 11.75 -2.10 -7.38
C GLN A 387 12.60 -1.05 -8.12
#